data_AF-A0A932PA82-F1
#
_entry.id   AF-A0A932PA82-F1
#
_cell.length_a   1.000
_cell.length_b   1.000
_cell.length_c   1.000
_cell.angle_alpha   90.00
_cell.angle_beta   90.00
_cell.angle_gamma   90.00
#
_symmetry.space_group_name_H-M   'P 1'
#
loop_
_entity.id
_entity.type
_entity.pdbx_description
1 polymer ?
#
loop_
_entity_poly.entity_id
_entity_poly.type
_entity_poly.pdbx_seq_one_letter_code
_entity_poly.pdbx_strand_id
1 'polypeptide(L)'
;MDFNGDGLADVISGSYSPGYLYLFAKQADGTYAAGETIKDKEGKSIKVGYASHVYAADWDNDGDLDLVIGNIQGEVYYVENEGSRKENSFGKPQKLKVGDKELRVGHGDSGPILADWDGDGLLDLLVGGGDGSVSFHRNIGTKTEPRLAEAQVLISPGGWDGDGSRCGVRTKICVTDWNDDGRPDLLVGDFATVREPEPDLTDDQKAEREKAQTEYNAVLKEYQEAVAKTDLGKLYEQYSKLQEGPEDESAEATKEREKKVQELLKQISELQEKELKPYLDKLRALAPRLGNRGGSPHGFVWVFLRQPTAKPAAAN
;
A
#
# COMPACT_ATOMS: atom_id res chain seq x y z
N MET A 1 -14.84 -9.33 -4.65
CA MET A 1 -15.21 -10.60 -3.97
C MET A 1 -16.57 -10.41 -3.36
N ASP A 2 -17.42 -11.42 -3.25
CA ASP A 2 -18.62 -11.30 -2.39
C ASP A 2 -18.13 -11.22 -0.95
N PHE A 3 -18.31 -10.13 -0.22
CA PHE A 3 -17.75 -9.98 1.13
C PHE A 3 -18.78 -10.26 2.22
N ASN A 4 -20.06 -9.97 1.94
CA ASN A 4 -21.17 -10.09 2.88
C ASN A 4 -22.08 -11.32 2.63
N GLY A 5 -21.75 -12.16 1.65
CA GLY A 5 -22.49 -13.38 1.33
C GLY A 5 -23.86 -13.14 0.65
N ASP A 6 -24.04 -11.99 0.00
CA ASP A 6 -25.29 -11.63 -0.69
C ASP A 6 -25.32 -12.08 -2.17
N GLY A 7 -24.21 -12.67 -2.66
CA GLY A 7 -24.04 -13.13 -4.04
C GLY A 7 -23.59 -12.05 -5.02
N LEU A 8 -23.30 -10.82 -4.56
CA LEU A 8 -22.79 -9.72 -5.37
C LEU A 8 -21.31 -9.47 -5.08
N ALA A 9 -20.55 -9.09 -6.12
CA ALA A 9 -19.12 -8.81 -5.95
C ALA A 9 -18.87 -7.41 -5.36
N ASP A 10 -18.50 -7.39 -4.09
CA ASP A 10 -18.08 -6.20 -3.33
C ASP A 10 -16.61 -5.80 -3.59
N VAL A 11 -16.28 -4.60 -3.13
CA VAL A 11 -14.92 -4.04 -3.13
C VAL A 11 -14.47 -3.76 -1.70
N ILE A 12 -13.30 -4.28 -1.35
CA ILE A 12 -12.58 -3.90 -0.13
C ILE A 12 -11.35 -3.07 -0.52
N SER A 13 -11.05 -2.03 0.27
CA SER A 13 -9.90 -1.16 0.04
C SER A 13 -9.25 -0.78 1.36
N GLY A 14 -7.92 -0.84 1.41
CA GLY A 14 -7.17 -0.14 2.44
C GLY A 14 -6.97 1.34 2.09
N SER A 15 -6.58 2.13 3.08
CA SER A 15 -6.28 3.56 2.93
C SER A 15 -4.84 3.89 3.34
N TYR A 16 -4.32 5.01 2.82
CA TYR A 16 -2.94 5.42 3.12
C TYR A 16 -2.79 5.91 4.57
N SER A 17 -3.60 6.87 5.00
CA SER A 17 -3.56 7.37 6.37
C SER A 17 -4.99 7.66 6.82
N PRO A 18 -5.43 7.18 7.99
CA PRO A 18 -4.65 6.49 9.02
C PRO A 18 -4.59 4.95 8.86
N GLY A 19 -4.96 4.40 7.69
CA GLY A 19 -4.89 2.95 7.45
C GLY A 19 -6.19 2.19 7.69
N TYR A 20 -7.34 2.87 7.65
CA TYR A 20 -8.63 2.19 7.70
C TYR A 20 -8.81 1.27 6.49
N LEU A 21 -9.56 0.20 6.72
CA LEU A 21 -10.15 -0.63 5.68
C LEU A 21 -11.59 -0.19 5.41
N TYR A 22 -11.96 -0.13 4.14
CA TYR A 22 -13.28 0.24 3.66
C TYR A 22 -13.92 -0.90 2.88
N LEU A 23 -15.21 -1.13 3.13
CA LEU A 23 -16.08 -1.96 2.32
C LEU A 23 -17.00 -1.06 1.49
N PHE A 24 -17.06 -1.33 0.19
CA PHE A 24 -18.04 -0.78 -0.73
C PHE A 24 -18.92 -1.94 -1.20
N ALA A 25 -20.09 -2.09 -0.57
CA ALA A 25 -21.03 -3.16 -0.88
C ALA A 25 -21.73 -2.91 -2.21
N LYS A 26 -21.73 -3.90 -3.10
CA LYS A 26 -22.40 -3.82 -4.38
C LYS A 26 -23.91 -3.95 -4.19
N GLN A 27 -24.67 -3.11 -4.87
CA GLN A 27 -26.12 -3.08 -4.81
C GLN A 27 -26.73 -3.86 -5.98
N ALA A 28 -27.99 -4.26 -5.82
CA ALA A 28 -28.74 -4.99 -6.85
C ALA A 28 -28.91 -4.20 -8.17
N ASP A 29 -28.91 -2.87 -8.09
CA ASP A 29 -28.97 -1.97 -9.26
C ASP A 29 -27.60 -1.79 -9.96
N GLY A 30 -26.54 -2.42 -9.45
CA GLY A 30 -25.19 -2.36 -10.00
C GLY A 30 -24.34 -1.21 -9.44
N THR A 31 -24.89 -0.34 -8.59
CA THR A 31 -24.13 0.71 -7.91
C THR A 31 -23.39 0.16 -6.69
N TYR A 32 -22.53 0.98 -6.08
CA TYR A 32 -21.86 0.67 -4.82
C TYR A 32 -22.38 1.60 -3.72
N ALA A 33 -22.60 1.06 -2.53
CA ALA A 33 -22.86 1.86 -1.34
C ALA A 33 -21.67 2.79 -1.04
N ALA A 34 -21.93 3.82 -0.24
CA ALA A 34 -20.85 4.62 0.33
C ALA A 34 -19.92 3.72 1.14
N GLY A 35 -18.62 3.99 1.08
CA GLY A 35 -17.62 3.19 1.78
C GLY A 35 -17.81 3.26 3.29
N GLU A 36 -17.93 2.10 3.93
CA GLU A 36 -18.00 1.97 5.38
C GLU A 36 -16.69 1.37 5.91
N THR A 37 -16.24 1.82 7.07
CA THR A 37 -15.06 1.21 7.67
C THR A 37 -15.39 -0.19 8.19
N ILE A 38 -14.49 -1.14 7.91
CA ILE A 38 -14.59 -2.48 8.50
C ILE A 38 -14.21 -2.38 9.98
N LYS A 39 -15.02 -2.98 10.84
CA LYS A 39 -14.91 -2.88 12.30
C LYS A 39 -14.69 -4.25 12.94
N ASP A 40 -14.02 -4.24 14.08
CA ASP A 40 -14.00 -5.38 14.98
C ASP A 40 -15.34 -5.56 15.71
N LYS A 41 -15.48 -6.67 16.44
CA LYS A 41 -16.67 -7.01 17.24
C LYS A 41 -16.97 -6.03 18.38
N GLU A 42 -16.01 -5.15 18.73
CA GLU A 42 -16.19 -4.07 19.70
C GLU A 42 -16.70 -2.78 19.02
N GLY A 43 -16.84 -2.78 17.68
CA GLY A 43 -17.32 -1.65 16.88
C GLY A 43 -16.22 -0.66 16.49
N LYS A 44 -14.95 -0.99 16.74
CA LYS A 44 -13.79 -0.13 16.43
C LYS A 44 -13.30 -0.41 15.02
N SER A 45 -12.96 0.65 14.28
CA SER A 45 -12.47 0.50 12.90
C SER A 45 -11.11 -0.19 12.88
N ILE A 46 -10.99 -1.23 12.06
CA ILE A 46 -9.74 -1.97 11.88
C ILE A 46 -8.75 -1.11 11.08
N LYS A 47 -7.56 -0.92 11.66
CA LYS A 47 -6.40 -0.27 11.04
C LYS A 47 -5.12 -0.85 11.63
N VAL A 48 -4.09 -1.03 10.80
CA VAL A 48 -2.81 -1.64 11.21
C VAL A 48 -1.59 -0.79 10.82
N GLY A 49 -1.80 0.53 10.75
CA GLY A 49 -0.80 1.49 10.29
C GLY A 49 -1.05 1.97 8.86
N TYR A 50 -0.11 2.74 8.33
CA TYR A 50 -0.30 3.43 7.05
C TYR A 50 -0.18 2.51 5.83
N ALA A 51 -0.83 2.90 4.74
CA ALA A 51 -0.91 2.19 3.46
C ALA A 51 -1.31 0.73 3.66
N SER A 52 -2.51 0.52 4.21
CA SER A 52 -3.02 -0.83 4.44
C SER A 52 -3.30 -1.53 3.10
N HIS A 53 -2.85 -2.77 2.98
CA HIS A 53 -3.15 -3.68 1.88
C HIS A 53 -3.94 -4.86 2.42
N VAL A 54 -5.18 -5.04 1.97
CA VAL A 54 -6.07 -6.09 2.50
C VAL A 54 -6.32 -7.17 1.46
N TYR A 55 -6.29 -8.41 1.92
CA TYR A 55 -6.80 -9.58 1.23
C TYR A 55 -7.78 -10.30 2.16
N ALA A 56 -8.88 -10.82 1.62
CA ALA A 56 -9.84 -11.60 2.40
C ALA A 56 -10.05 -12.98 1.77
N ALA A 57 -10.06 -13.99 2.63
CA ALA A 57 -10.22 -15.40 2.29
C ALA A 57 -10.65 -16.18 3.52
N ASP A 58 -11.30 -17.31 3.31
CA ASP A 58 -11.61 -18.32 4.33
C ASP A 58 -10.31 -19.08 4.66
N TRP A 59 -9.48 -18.54 5.56
CA TRP A 59 -8.11 -19.07 5.76
C TRP A 59 -8.10 -20.26 6.72
N ASP A 60 -8.98 -20.25 7.71
CA ASP A 60 -9.18 -21.37 8.63
C ASP A 60 -10.30 -22.34 8.20
N ASN A 61 -10.88 -22.15 7.01
CA ASN A 61 -11.82 -23.08 6.38
C ASN A 61 -13.07 -23.32 7.26
N ASP A 62 -13.56 -22.28 7.94
CA ASP A 62 -14.78 -22.30 8.74
C ASP A 62 -16.03 -21.82 7.97
N GLY A 63 -15.81 -21.26 6.77
CA GLY A 63 -16.84 -20.84 5.83
C GLY A 63 -17.13 -19.35 5.84
N ASP A 64 -16.39 -18.55 6.61
CA ASP A 64 -16.44 -17.10 6.55
C ASP A 64 -15.15 -16.50 5.96
N LEU A 65 -15.06 -15.16 5.87
CA LEU A 65 -13.87 -14.52 5.29
C LEU A 65 -13.06 -13.80 6.37
N ASP A 66 -11.86 -14.28 6.60
CA ASP A 66 -10.82 -13.61 7.38
C ASP A 66 -10.16 -12.49 6.59
N LEU A 67 -9.37 -11.66 7.29
CA LEU A 67 -8.52 -10.64 6.69
C LEU A 67 -7.04 -10.92 6.92
N VAL A 68 -6.25 -10.77 5.86
CA VAL A 68 -4.79 -10.59 5.95
C VAL A 68 -4.45 -9.19 5.49
N ILE A 69 -3.77 -8.43 6.35
CA ILE A 69 -3.53 -7.00 6.16
C ILE A 69 -2.04 -6.69 6.25
N GLY A 70 -1.48 -6.13 5.20
CA GLY A 70 -0.13 -5.58 5.20
C GLY A 70 -0.10 -4.07 5.40
N ASN A 71 1.06 -3.51 5.77
CA ASN A 71 1.25 -2.06 5.93
C ASN A 71 2.56 -1.55 5.31
N ILE A 72 2.74 -0.22 5.30
CA ILE A 72 3.95 0.43 4.77
C ILE A 72 5.22 0.06 5.54
N GLN A 73 5.10 -0.31 6.81
CA GLN A 73 6.21 -0.79 7.64
C GLN A 73 6.65 -2.21 7.27
N GLY A 74 5.89 -2.92 6.44
CA GLY A 74 6.15 -4.28 5.99
C GLY A 74 5.65 -5.36 6.95
N GLU A 75 4.85 -4.99 7.94
CA GLU A 75 4.23 -5.92 8.89
C GLU A 75 2.97 -6.52 8.27
N VAL A 76 2.71 -7.79 8.57
CA VAL A 76 1.50 -8.49 8.12
C VAL A 76 0.67 -8.92 9.33
N TYR A 77 -0.62 -8.67 9.26
CA TYR A 77 -1.60 -8.93 10.29
C TYR A 77 -2.63 -9.93 9.79
N TYR A 78 -3.11 -10.76 10.71
CA TYR A 78 -4.29 -11.61 10.55
C TYR A 78 -5.42 -11.05 11.42
N VAL A 79 -6.62 -11.04 10.87
CA VAL A 79 -7.85 -10.73 11.60
C VAL A 79 -8.83 -11.86 11.30
N GLU A 80 -8.98 -12.74 12.27
CA GLU A 80 -10.00 -13.79 12.27
C GLU A 80 -11.38 -13.16 12.27
N ASN A 81 -12.27 -13.69 11.46
CA ASN A 81 -13.69 -13.41 11.59
C ASN A 81 -14.31 -14.52 12.43
N GLU A 82 -14.72 -14.19 13.65
CA GLU A 82 -15.29 -15.17 14.59
C GLU A 82 -16.81 -15.34 14.37
N GLY A 83 -17.28 -14.99 13.18
CA GLY A 83 -18.68 -14.69 12.91
C GLY A 83 -19.28 -15.71 11.96
N SER A 84 -19.78 -15.20 10.84
CA SER A 84 -20.24 -16.03 9.75
C SER A 84 -20.11 -15.25 8.44
N ARG A 85 -20.30 -15.97 7.33
CA ARG A 85 -20.26 -15.39 5.98
C ARG A 85 -21.17 -14.18 5.75
N LYS A 86 -22.28 -14.08 6.48
CA LYS A 86 -23.30 -13.02 6.33
C LYS A 86 -23.26 -11.97 7.44
N GLU A 87 -22.61 -12.29 8.55
CA GLU A 87 -22.57 -11.45 9.73
C GLU A 87 -21.17 -11.56 10.32
N ASN A 88 -20.29 -10.68 9.85
CA ASN A 88 -18.90 -10.68 10.27
C ASN A 88 -18.77 -10.22 11.73
N SER A 89 -17.89 -10.87 12.47
CA SER A 89 -17.52 -10.55 13.85
C SER A 89 -15.99 -10.60 13.99
N PHE A 90 -15.32 -9.61 13.40
CA PHE A 90 -13.86 -9.60 13.36
C PHE A 90 -13.24 -9.46 14.75
N GLY A 91 -12.23 -10.29 15.03
CA GLY A 91 -11.35 -10.17 16.18
C GLY A 91 -10.41 -8.96 16.10
N LYS A 92 -9.45 -8.89 17.02
CA LYS A 92 -8.42 -7.83 17.02
C LYS A 92 -7.28 -8.22 16.08
N PRO A 93 -6.71 -7.28 15.29
CA PRO A 93 -5.57 -7.58 14.43
C PRO A 93 -4.39 -8.15 15.21
N GLN A 94 -3.92 -9.33 14.78
CA GLN A 94 -2.75 -10.01 15.33
C GLN A 94 -1.64 -9.97 14.30
N LYS A 95 -0.40 -9.63 14.71
CA LYS A 95 0.74 -9.76 13.80
C LYS A 95 0.97 -11.25 13.50
N LEU A 96 1.05 -11.58 12.21
CA LEU A 96 1.38 -12.93 11.76
C LEU A 96 2.80 -13.29 12.19
N LYS A 97 3.02 -14.59 12.42
CA LYS A 97 4.31 -15.11 12.86
C LYS A 97 4.79 -16.24 11.97
N VAL A 98 6.11 -16.34 11.87
CA VAL A 98 6.84 -17.49 11.36
C VAL A 98 7.67 -18.04 12.53
N GLY A 99 7.31 -19.23 13.01
CA GLY A 99 7.76 -19.70 14.32
C GLY A 99 7.39 -18.68 15.41
N ASP A 100 8.40 -18.22 16.17
CA ASP A 100 8.20 -17.26 17.27
C ASP A 100 8.38 -15.78 16.84
N LYS A 101 8.68 -15.51 15.58
CA LYS A 101 9.00 -14.16 15.08
C LYS A 101 7.83 -13.56 14.33
N GLU A 102 7.55 -12.28 14.58
CA GLU A 102 6.61 -11.50 13.76
C GLU A 102 7.11 -11.45 12.31
N LEU A 103 6.22 -11.74 11.37
CA LEU A 103 6.48 -11.68 9.95
C LEU A 103 6.61 -10.21 9.53
N ARG A 104 7.77 -9.88 8.93
CA ARG A 104 8.03 -8.57 8.36
C ARG A 104 8.82 -8.69 7.06
N VAL A 105 8.34 -8.04 6.00
CA VAL A 105 9.12 -7.90 4.75
C VAL A 105 10.17 -6.79 4.91
N GLY A 106 11.39 -7.06 4.43
CA GLY A 106 12.59 -6.29 4.81
C GLY A 106 12.57 -4.81 4.46
N HIS A 107 11.89 -4.43 3.38
CA HIS A 107 11.88 -3.05 2.85
C HIS A 107 10.50 -2.37 2.91
N GLY A 108 9.62 -2.85 3.78
CA GLY A 108 8.30 -2.26 3.97
C GLY A 108 7.29 -2.63 2.88
N ASP A 109 6.13 -1.98 2.90
CA ASP A 109 5.06 -2.09 1.90
C ASP A 109 4.67 -3.55 1.59
N SER A 110 4.23 -4.27 2.62
CA SER A 110 3.76 -5.64 2.47
C SER A 110 2.41 -5.68 1.77
N GLY A 111 2.34 -6.34 0.61
CA GLY A 111 1.09 -6.70 -0.06
C GLY A 111 0.83 -8.20 0.03
N PRO A 112 0.11 -8.67 1.07
CA PRO A 112 -0.17 -10.09 1.27
C PRO A 112 -1.30 -10.59 0.36
N ILE A 113 -1.22 -11.85 -0.06
CA ILE A 113 -2.31 -12.61 -0.67
C ILE A 113 -2.30 -14.04 -0.13
N LEU A 114 -3.47 -14.68 -0.11
CA LEU A 114 -3.60 -16.10 0.20
C LEU A 114 -3.97 -16.90 -1.05
N ALA A 115 -3.24 -17.98 -1.31
CA ALA A 115 -3.49 -18.89 -2.43
C ALA A 115 -2.89 -20.27 -2.13
N ASP A 116 -3.49 -21.34 -2.66
CA ASP A 116 -2.87 -22.67 -2.71
C ASP A 116 -1.75 -22.64 -3.75
N TRP A 117 -0.58 -22.14 -3.35
CA TRP A 117 0.53 -21.91 -4.27
C TRP A 117 1.20 -23.20 -4.64
N ASP A 118 1.38 -24.12 -3.69
CA ASP A 118 2.10 -25.36 -3.96
C ASP A 118 1.21 -26.53 -4.44
N GLY A 119 -0.11 -26.37 -4.39
CA GLY A 119 -1.09 -27.34 -4.90
C GLY A 119 -1.41 -28.45 -3.91
N ASP A 120 -1.11 -28.27 -2.61
CA ASP A 120 -1.39 -29.24 -1.56
C ASP A 120 -2.80 -29.08 -0.94
N GLY A 121 -3.58 -28.10 -1.41
CA GLY A 121 -4.93 -27.83 -0.97
C GLY A 121 -5.02 -27.01 0.32
N LEU A 122 -3.90 -26.46 0.80
CA LEU A 122 -3.84 -25.50 1.89
C LEU A 122 -3.58 -24.09 1.33
N LEU A 123 -4.24 -23.06 1.88
CA LEU A 123 -3.91 -21.69 1.51
C LEU A 123 -2.57 -21.29 2.14
N ASP A 124 -1.63 -20.90 1.28
CA ASP A 124 -0.33 -20.34 1.60
C ASP A 124 -0.35 -18.81 1.60
N LEU A 125 0.66 -18.20 2.20
CA LEU A 125 0.84 -16.75 2.17
C LEU A 125 1.93 -16.35 1.17
N LEU A 126 1.60 -15.48 0.22
CA LEU A 126 2.60 -14.75 -0.59
C LEU A 126 2.57 -13.27 -0.21
N VAL A 127 3.74 -12.63 -0.18
CA VAL A 127 3.85 -11.21 0.20
C VAL A 127 4.75 -10.47 -0.78
N GLY A 128 4.20 -9.43 -1.40
CA GLY A 128 4.96 -8.48 -2.21
C GLY A 128 5.64 -7.44 -1.30
N GLY A 129 6.87 -7.04 -1.64
CA GLY A 129 7.68 -6.11 -0.85
C GLY A 129 7.89 -4.75 -1.51
N GLY A 130 8.24 -3.76 -0.69
CA GLY A 130 8.59 -2.41 -1.11
C GLY A 130 9.84 -2.33 -1.99
N ASP A 131 10.73 -3.33 -1.93
CA ASP A 131 11.95 -3.46 -2.74
C ASP A 131 11.76 -4.22 -4.06
N GLY A 132 10.52 -4.60 -4.37
CA GLY A 132 10.18 -5.39 -5.55
C GLY A 132 10.24 -6.91 -5.35
N SER A 133 10.56 -7.37 -4.13
CA SER A 133 10.62 -8.80 -3.84
C SER A 133 9.23 -9.43 -3.72
N VAL A 134 9.19 -10.74 -3.92
CA VAL A 134 8.02 -11.57 -3.59
C VAL A 134 8.49 -12.75 -2.75
N SER A 135 7.96 -12.89 -1.55
CA SER A 135 8.18 -14.04 -0.68
C SER A 135 6.98 -14.97 -0.65
N PHE A 136 7.26 -16.26 -0.52
CA PHE A 136 6.30 -17.35 -0.34
C PHE A 136 6.53 -17.99 1.02
N HIS A 137 5.46 -18.11 1.81
CA HIS A 137 5.42 -18.77 3.10
C HIS A 137 4.41 -19.91 3.03
N ARG A 138 4.93 -21.14 2.94
CA ARG A 138 4.11 -22.34 2.90
C ARG A 138 3.31 -22.52 4.18
N ASN A 139 2.04 -22.87 4.07
CA ASN A 139 1.26 -23.39 5.18
C ASN A 139 1.67 -24.84 5.49
N ILE A 140 2.36 -25.03 6.61
CA ILE A 140 2.80 -26.33 7.16
C ILE A 140 1.94 -26.76 8.36
N GLY A 141 0.79 -26.12 8.54
CA GLY A 141 -0.21 -26.44 9.55
C GLY A 141 -1.31 -27.33 8.96
N THR A 142 -2.56 -26.95 9.20
CA THR A 142 -3.73 -27.59 8.63
C THR A 142 -4.64 -26.56 7.96
N LYS A 143 -5.76 -27.01 7.40
CA LYS A 143 -6.79 -26.11 6.85
C LYS A 143 -7.40 -25.21 7.91
N THR A 144 -7.55 -25.70 9.14
CA THR A 144 -8.21 -24.98 10.24
C THR A 144 -7.25 -24.36 11.24
N GLU A 145 -5.95 -24.65 11.10
CA GLU A 145 -4.90 -24.07 11.93
C GLU A 145 -3.69 -23.80 11.04
N PRO A 146 -3.70 -22.73 10.23
CA PRO A 146 -2.59 -22.37 9.37
C PRO A 146 -1.33 -22.07 10.18
N ARG A 147 -0.18 -22.59 9.72
CA ARG A 147 1.13 -22.27 10.31
C ARG A 147 2.14 -22.05 9.20
N LEU A 148 2.79 -20.90 9.21
CA LEU A 148 3.69 -20.50 8.14
C LEU A 148 5.12 -21.02 8.36
N ALA A 149 5.72 -21.55 7.29
CA ALA A 149 7.14 -21.84 7.21
C ALA A 149 7.98 -20.57 6.92
N GLU A 150 9.30 -20.72 7.08
CA GLU A 150 10.27 -19.69 6.68
C GLU A 150 10.13 -19.31 5.20
N ALA A 151 10.41 -18.04 4.92
CA ALA A 151 10.21 -17.46 3.60
C ALA A 151 11.08 -18.13 2.54
N GLN A 152 10.46 -18.48 1.41
CA GLN A 152 11.15 -18.73 0.16
C GLN A 152 11.04 -17.49 -0.72
N VAL A 153 12.14 -16.99 -1.25
CA VAL A 153 12.14 -15.83 -2.14
C VAL A 153 11.81 -16.29 -3.57
N LEU A 154 10.64 -15.90 -4.07
CA LEU A 154 10.24 -16.18 -5.45
C LEU A 154 10.81 -15.13 -6.41
N ILE A 155 10.80 -13.86 -6.00
CA ILE A 155 11.40 -12.75 -6.73
C ILE A 155 12.36 -12.04 -5.79
N SER A 156 13.62 -11.95 -6.20
CA SER A 156 14.67 -11.30 -5.41
C SER A 156 14.47 -9.78 -5.35
N PRO A 157 14.86 -9.13 -4.24
CA PRO A 157 14.85 -7.68 -4.14
C PRO A 157 15.81 -7.07 -5.15
N GLY A 158 15.51 -5.88 -5.66
CA GLY A 158 16.43 -5.23 -6.59
C GLY A 158 16.00 -3.89 -7.17
N GLY A 159 14.68 -3.60 -7.16
CA GLY A 159 14.11 -2.46 -7.87
C GLY A 159 14.45 -2.45 -9.37
N TRP A 160 13.97 -1.43 -10.07
CA TRP A 160 14.19 -1.29 -11.50
C TRP A 160 15.58 -0.68 -11.81
N ASP A 161 16.32 -1.26 -12.77
CA ASP A 161 17.65 -0.83 -13.23
C ASP A 161 17.68 -0.09 -14.57
N GLY A 162 16.53 0.10 -15.23
CA GLY A 162 16.45 0.85 -16.49
C GLY A 162 16.27 -0.02 -17.72
N ASP A 163 16.68 -1.29 -17.67
CA ASP A 163 16.71 -2.17 -18.85
C ASP A 163 15.48 -3.07 -19.00
N GLY A 164 14.61 -3.08 -17.99
CA GLY A 164 13.39 -3.87 -17.95
C GLY A 164 13.58 -5.35 -17.78
N SER A 165 14.68 -5.75 -17.14
CA SER A 165 14.95 -7.14 -16.78
C SER A 165 14.28 -7.61 -15.48
N ARG A 166 13.82 -6.68 -14.63
CA ARG A 166 13.28 -7.00 -13.30
C ARG A 166 12.26 -6.01 -12.80
N CYS A 167 11.39 -6.47 -11.90
CA CYS A 167 10.36 -5.67 -11.26
C CYS A 167 10.92 -4.39 -10.62
N GLY A 168 10.11 -3.33 -10.68
CA GLY A 168 10.27 -2.11 -9.91
C GLY A 168 10.06 -2.33 -8.41
N VAL A 169 9.54 -1.32 -7.74
CA VAL A 169 9.29 -1.31 -6.30
C VAL A 169 7.81 -1.48 -5.97
N ARG A 170 7.50 -1.73 -4.69
CA ARG A 170 6.13 -1.80 -4.15
C ARG A 170 5.22 -2.82 -4.83
N THR A 171 5.77 -4.00 -5.10
CA THR A 171 5.09 -5.01 -5.92
C THR A 171 3.76 -5.44 -5.31
N LYS A 172 2.77 -5.66 -6.19
CA LYS A 172 1.45 -6.20 -5.85
C LYS A 172 1.20 -7.44 -6.68
N ILE A 173 0.71 -8.48 -6.02
CA ILE A 173 0.71 -9.84 -6.56
C ILE A 173 -0.71 -10.27 -6.87
N CYS A 174 -0.88 -10.99 -7.97
CA CYS A 174 -2.04 -11.82 -8.26
C CYS A 174 -1.55 -13.24 -8.56
N VAL A 175 -2.19 -14.23 -7.97
CA VAL A 175 -1.93 -15.65 -8.23
C VAL A 175 -3.10 -16.21 -9.02
N THR A 176 -2.81 -16.82 -10.18
CA THR A 176 -3.82 -17.40 -11.07
C THR A 176 -3.14 -18.35 -12.04
N ASP A 177 -3.84 -19.35 -12.55
CA ASP A 177 -3.36 -20.15 -13.68
C ASP A 177 -3.50 -19.32 -14.97
N TRP A 178 -2.42 -18.66 -15.38
CA TRP A 178 -2.47 -17.66 -16.47
C TRP A 178 -2.38 -18.32 -17.84
N ASN A 179 -1.75 -19.49 -17.92
CA ASN A 179 -1.50 -20.22 -19.16
C ASN A 179 -2.34 -21.51 -19.31
N ASP A 180 -3.31 -21.72 -18.41
CA ASP A 180 -4.19 -22.89 -18.34
C ASP A 180 -3.41 -24.23 -18.21
N ASP A 181 -2.26 -24.24 -17.52
CA ASP A 181 -1.42 -25.44 -17.35
C ASP A 181 -1.72 -26.25 -16.08
N GLY A 182 -2.71 -25.81 -15.32
CA GLY A 182 -3.16 -26.41 -14.07
C GLY A 182 -2.29 -26.04 -12.87
N ARG A 183 -1.33 -25.14 -13.01
CA ARG A 183 -0.53 -24.60 -11.90
C ARG A 183 -0.76 -23.10 -11.76
N PRO A 184 -0.80 -22.57 -10.53
CA PRO A 184 -0.82 -21.14 -10.32
C PRO A 184 0.48 -20.48 -10.82
N ASP A 185 0.32 -19.43 -11.62
CA ASP A 185 1.33 -18.46 -12.04
C ASP A 185 1.27 -17.19 -11.19
N LEU A 186 2.27 -16.32 -11.37
CA LEU A 186 2.36 -15.05 -10.68
C LEU A 186 2.24 -13.88 -11.66
N LEU A 187 1.25 -13.02 -11.45
CA LEU A 187 1.20 -11.69 -12.04
C LEU A 187 1.69 -10.68 -11.00
N VAL A 188 2.66 -9.87 -11.35
CA VAL A 188 3.26 -8.90 -10.43
C VAL A 188 3.15 -7.51 -11.03
N GLY A 189 2.31 -6.66 -10.44
CA GLY A 189 2.28 -5.24 -10.74
C GLY A 189 3.41 -4.52 -10.00
N ASP A 190 4.11 -3.61 -10.66
CA ASP A 190 5.14 -2.78 -10.04
C ASP A 190 4.87 -1.28 -10.17
N PHE A 191 5.72 -0.50 -9.51
CA PHE A 191 5.90 0.91 -9.75
C PHE A 191 7.39 1.22 -9.80
N ALA A 192 7.84 2.03 -10.75
CA ALA A 192 9.17 2.62 -10.67
C ALA A 192 9.19 4.02 -11.25
N THR A 193 10.22 4.78 -10.89
CA THR A 193 10.50 6.10 -11.43
C THR A 193 11.96 6.15 -11.80
N VAL A 194 12.24 6.17 -13.10
CA VAL A 194 13.62 6.19 -13.61
C VAL A 194 14.03 7.63 -13.84
N ARG A 195 15.07 8.08 -13.13
CA ARG A 195 15.74 9.34 -13.46
C ARG A 195 16.76 9.07 -14.56
N GLU A 196 16.48 9.57 -15.74
CA GLU A 196 17.45 9.50 -16.83
C GLU A 196 18.69 10.34 -16.48
N PRO A 197 19.91 9.85 -16.77
CA PRO A 197 21.12 10.63 -16.62
C PRO A 197 20.97 11.95 -17.38
N GLU A 198 21.32 13.06 -16.76
CA GLU A 198 21.34 14.31 -17.48
C GLU A 198 22.46 14.29 -18.54
N PRO A 199 22.19 14.79 -19.76
CA PRO A 199 23.26 14.92 -20.74
C PRO A 199 24.33 15.90 -20.25
N ASP A 200 25.56 15.71 -20.73
CA ASP A 200 26.64 16.66 -20.47
C ASP A 200 26.23 18.06 -20.99
N LEU A 201 26.26 19.03 -20.08
CA LEU A 201 25.91 20.41 -20.39
C LEU A 201 27.08 21.15 -21.06
N THR A 202 26.76 21.99 -22.04
CA THR A 202 27.71 23.01 -22.53
C THR A 202 28.01 24.04 -21.45
N ASP A 203 29.08 24.81 -21.60
CA ASP A 203 29.45 25.85 -20.62
C ASP A 203 28.35 26.92 -20.48
N ASP A 204 27.69 27.29 -21.58
CA ASP A 204 26.54 28.21 -21.56
C ASP A 204 25.35 27.62 -20.79
N GLN A 205 25.06 26.33 -20.97
CA GLN A 205 23.99 25.65 -20.23
C GLN A 205 24.30 25.52 -18.74
N LYS A 206 25.57 25.28 -18.37
CA LYS A 206 26.02 25.28 -16.97
C LYS A 206 25.85 26.66 -16.34
N ALA A 207 26.27 27.72 -17.04
CA ALA A 207 26.12 29.10 -16.57
C ALA A 207 24.65 29.48 -16.39
N GLU A 208 23.77 29.12 -17.33
CA GLU A 208 22.33 29.38 -17.20
C GLU A 208 21.70 28.58 -16.06
N ARG A 209 22.12 27.34 -15.83
CA ARG A 209 21.69 26.54 -14.68
C ARG A 209 22.15 27.16 -13.35
N GLU A 210 23.38 27.61 -13.26
CA GLU A 210 23.91 28.28 -12.06
C GLU A 210 23.14 29.55 -11.73
N LYS A 211 22.81 30.34 -12.77
CA LYS A 211 21.96 31.52 -12.65
C LYS A 211 20.55 31.14 -12.17
N ALA A 212 19.91 30.16 -12.81
CA ALA A 212 18.60 29.67 -12.40
C ALA A 212 18.61 29.13 -10.96
N GLN A 213 19.69 28.46 -10.54
CA GLN A 213 19.86 27.94 -9.19
C GLN A 213 19.98 29.05 -8.15
N THR A 214 20.67 30.14 -8.50
CA THR A 214 20.77 31.35 -7.67
C THR A 214 19.41 32.02 -7.53
N GLU A 215 18.68 32.19 -8.64
CA GLU A 215 17.30 32.73 -8.64
C GLU A 215 16.36 31.84 -7.80
N TYR A 216 16.42 30.52 -7.98
CA TYR A 216 15.59 29.57 -7.24
C TYR A 216 15.85 29.64 -5.74
N ASN A 217 17.12 29.69 -5.32
CA ASN A 217 17.47 29.77 -3.90
C ASN A 217 17.03 31.10 -3.28
N ALA A 218 17.08 32.20 -4.01
CA ALA A 218 16.56 33.49 -3.55
C ALA A 218 15.05 33.42 -3.31
N VAL A 219 14.28 32.90 -4.27
CA VAL A 219 12.82 32.73 -4.12
C VAL A 219 12.49 31.73 -3.01
N LEU A 220 13.27 30.65 -2.87
CA LEU A 220 13.06 29.65 -1.82
C LEU A 220 13.25 30.27 -0.42
N LYS A 221 14.24 31.16 -0.27
CA LYS A 221 14.44 31.91 0.97
C LYS A 221 13.26 32.83 1.26
N GLU A 222 12.79 33.60 0.26
CA GLU A 222 11.59 34.44 0.42
C GLU A 222 10.36 33.62 0.80
N TYR A 223 10.18 32.45 0.17
CA TYR A 223 9.11 31.50 0.49
C TYR A 223 9.20 31.03 1.96
N GLN A 224 10.38 30.64 2.43
CA GLN A 224 10.59 30.22 3.82
C GLN A 224 10.30 31.35 4.82
N GLU A 225 10.74 32.57 4.51
CA GLU A 225 10.43 33.75 5.31
C GLU A 225 8.93 34.09 5.31
N ALA A 226 8.24 33.89 4.19
CA ALA A 226 6.79 34.05 4.10
C ALA A 226 6.07 32.98 4.93
N VAL A 227 6.45 31.70 4.83
CA VAL A 227 5.91 30.61 5.65
C VAL A 227 6.06 30.93 7.15
N ALA A 228 7.24 31.40 7.57
CA ALA A 228 7.51 31.73 8.98
C ALA A 228 6.65 32.87 9.54
N LYS A 229 6.07 33.72 8.68
CA LYS A 229 5.15 34.80 9.06
C LYS A 229 3.69 34.35 9.14
N THR A 230 3.38 33.15 8.66
CA THR A 230 2.03 32.59 8.65
C THR A 230 1.78 31.68 9.85
N ASP A 231 0.51 31.37 10.10
CA ASP A 231 0.12 30.37 11.11
C ASP A 231 0.16 28.92 10.57
N LEU A 232 0.73 28.69 9.37
CA LEU A 232 0.74 27.38 8.71
C LEU A 232 1.32 26.27 9.60
N GLY A 233 2.42 26.54 10.31
CA GLY A 233 3.02 25.57 11.24
C GLY A 233 2.08 25.17 12.38
N LYS A 234 1.34 26.13 12.95
CA LYS A 234 0.36 25.86 14.02
C LYS A 234 -0.84 25.07 13.48
N LEU A 235 -1.31 25.40 12.29
CA LEU A 235 -2.42 24.69 11.64
C LEU A 235 -2.03 23.23 11.36
N TYR A 236 -0.82 22.97 10.86
CA TYR A 236 -0.34 21.60 10.66
C TYR A 236 -0.14 20.84 11.97
N GLU A 237 0.32 21.51 13.03
CA GLU A 237 0.42 20.89 14.36
C GLU A 237 -0.96 20.48 14.89
N GLN A 238 -1.98 21.34 14.74
CA GLN A 238 -3.36 21.03 15.11
C GLN A 238 -3.93 19.90 14.25
N TYR A 239 -3.71 19.94 12.93
CA TYR A 239 -4.12 18.90 12.00
C TYR A 239 -3.53 17.54 12.39
N SER A 240 -2.21 17.49 12.63
CA SER A 240 -1.51 16.26 13.01
C SER A 240 -2.06 15.65 14.30
N LYS A 241 -2.40 16.47 15.31
CA LYS A 241 -3.01 16.02 16.57
C LYS A 241 -4.43 15.47 16.41
N LEU A 242 -5.13 15.83 15.33
CA LEU A 242 -6.52 15.44 15.07
C LEU A 242 -6.66 14.37 13.97
N GLN A 243 -5.59 14.15 13.21
CA GLN A 243 -5.57 13.18 12.11
C GLN A 243 -5.83 11.75 12.63
N GLU A 244 -5.32 11.43 13.82
CA GLU A 244 -5.61 10.19 14.53
C GLU A 244 -6.52 10.46 15.72
N GLY A 245 -7.73 9.90 15.69
CA GLY A 245 -8.64 9.93 16.82
C GLY A 245 -8.21 8.96 17.93
N PRO A 246 -8.65 9.19 19.19
CA PRO A 246 -8.52 8.22 20.26
C PRO A 246 -9.07 6.85 19.85
N GLU A 247 -8.49 5.79 20.41
CA GLU A 247 -8.91 4.42 20.08
C GLU A 247 -10.38 4.12 20.42
N ASP A 248 -10.91 4.75 21.48
CA ASP A 248 -12.27 4.52 21.99
C ASP A 248 -13.20 5.73 21.71
N GLU A 249 -12.94 6.47 20.63
CA GLU A 249 -13.73 7.64 20.25
C GLU A 249 -15.15 7.23 19.78
N SER A 250 -16.19 7.91 20.28
CA SER A 250 -17.57 7.64 19.84
C SER A 250 -17.77 8.02 18.36
N ALA A 251 -18.83 7.50 17.73
CA ALA A 251 -19.16 7.86 16.35
C ALA A 251 -19.45 9.36 16.18
N GLU A 252 -20.11 9.99 17.15
CA GLU A 252 -20.38 11.43 17.16
C GLU A 252 -19.10 12.24 17.30
N ALA A 253 -18.22 11.84 18.23
CA ALA A 253 -16.93 12.49 18.43
C ALA A 253 -16.02 12.35 17.20
N THR A 254 -16.03 11.17 16.55
CA THR A 254 -15.33 10.92 15.28
C THR A 254 -15.80 11.90 14.20
N LYS A 255 -17.12 12.02 13.98
CA LYS A 255 -17.69 12.97 13.00
C LYS A 255 -17.31 14.41 13.30
N GLU A 256 -17.32 14.80 14.58
CA GLU A 256 -16.93 16.14 14.99
C GLU A 256 -15.44 16.40 14.73
N ARG A 257 -14.57 15.44 15.04
CA ARG A 257 -13.14 15.51 14.76
C ARG A 257 -12.86 15.59 13.27
N GLU A 258 -13.49 14.75 12.46
CA GLU A 258 -13.35 14.77 11.00
C GLU A 258 -13.79 16.11 10.42
N LYS A 259 -14.89 16.69 10.92
CA LYS A 259 -15.31 18.04 10.52
C LYS A 259 -14.26 19.11 10.86
N LYS A 260 -13.65 19.04 12.05
CA LYS A 260 -12.53 19.92 12.44
C LYS A 260 -11.32 19.73 11.53
N VAL A 261 -10.99 18.49 11.18
CA VAL A 261 -9.91 18.16 10.24
C VAL A 261 -10.15 18.80 8.88
N GLN A 262 -11.37 18.69 8.33
CA GLN A 262 -11.72 19.30 7.04
C GLN A 262 -11.65 20.83 7.08
N GLU A 263 -12.11 21.45 8.16
CA GLU A 263 -12.01 22.90 8.36
C GLU A 263 -10.55 23.36 8.45
N LEU A 264 -9.68 22.63 9.16
CA LEU A 264 -8.25 22.91 9.21
C LEU A 264 -7.59 22.78 7.84
N LEU A 265 -7.90 21.72 7.08
CA LEU A 265 -7.38 21.54 5.72
C LEU A 265 -7.80 22.68 4.80
N LYS A 266 -9.04 23.16 4.93
CA LYS A 266 -9.53 24.32 4.20
C LYS A 266 -8.74 25.59 4.57
N GLN A 267 -8.54 25.87 5.85
CA GLN A 267 -7.76 27.02 6.31
C GLN A 267 -6.31 26.96 5.83
N ILE A 268 -5.68 25.78 5.91
CA ILE A 268 -4.34 25.52 5.38
C ILE A 268 -4.30 25.85 3.88
N SER A 269 -5.25 25.32 3.11
CA SER A 269 -5.33 25.54 1.66
C SER A 269 -5.55 27.01 1.30
N GLU A 270 -6.46 27.70 1.98
CA GLU A 270 -6.75 29.12 1.74
C GLU A 270 -5.53 30.00 2.07
N LEU A 271 -4.84 29.71 3.16
CA LEU A 271 -3.63 30.42 3.55
C LEU A 271 -2.51 30.19 2.54
N GLN A 272 -2.28 28.95 2.11
CA GLN A 272 -1.28 28.63 1.08
C GLN A 272 -1.59 29.35 -0.24
N GLU A 273 -2.85 29.33 -0.67
CA GLU A 273 -3.29 29.98 -1.90
C GLU A 273 -3.10 31.50 -1.83
N LYS A 274 -3.45 32.12 -0.70
CA LYS A 274 -3.38 33.57 -0.54
C LYS A 274 -1.97 34.09 -0.31
N GLU A 275 -1.22 33.47 0.60
CA GLU A 275 0.03 34.01 1.11
C GLU A 275 1.27 33.41 0.44
N LEU A 276 1.18 32.17 -0.08
CA LEU A 276 2.35 31.41 -0.54
C LEU A 276 2.38 31.10 -2.04
N LYS A 277 1.22 31.08 -2.70
CA LYS A 277 1.10 30.78 -4.13
C LYS A 277 2.03 31.61 -5.04
N PRO A 278 2.20 32.93 -4.85
CA PRO A 278 3.08 33.71 -5.73
C PRO A 278 4.53 33.20 -5.72
N TYR A 279 5.03 32.73 -4.57
CA TYR A 279 6.37 32.16 -4.46
C TYR A 279 6.42 30.76 -5.07
N LEU A 280 5.40 29.93 -4.81
CA LEU A 280 5.31 28.58 -5.39
C LEU A 280 5.26 28.63 -6.92
N ASP A 281 4.53 29.59 -7.50
CA ASP A 281 4.45 29.76 -8.95
C ASP A 281 5.80 30.21 -9.54
N LYS A 282 6.54 31.10 -8.86
CA LYS A 282 7.93 31.43 -9.24
C LYS A 282 8.85 30.21 -9.18
N LEU A 283 8.79 29.43 -8.09
CA LEU A 283 9.61 28.21 -7.93
C LEU A 283 9.28 27.17 -9.02
N ARG A 284 8.00 26.98 -9.35
CA ARG A 284 7.55 26.10 -10.44
C ARG A 284 8.06 26.58 -11.80
N ALA A 285 8.05 27.89 -12.07
CA ALA A 285 8.56 28.45 -13.31
C ALA A 285 10.09 28.29 -13.45
N LEU A 286 10.82 28.31 -12.33
CA LEU A 286 12.28 28.12 -12.31
C LEU A 286 12.70 26.65 -12.37
N ALA A 287 11.89 25.72 -11.84
CA ALA A 287 12.26 24.32 -11.71
C ALA A 287 12.75 23.65 -13.01
N PRO A 288 12.15 23.87 -14.20
CA PRO A 288 12.63 23.29 -15.45
C PRO A 288 14.04 23.75 -15.86
N ARG A 289 14.47 24.94 -15.44
CA ARG A 289 15.82 25.50 -15.74
C ARG A 289 16.92 24.84 -14.91
N LEU A 290 16.56 24.11 -13.85
CA LEU A 290 17.52 23.47 -12.94
C LEU A 290 17.93 22.07 -13.39
N GLY A 291 17.39 21.60 -14.52
CA GLY A 291 17.65 20.27 -15.06
C GLY A 291 16.47 19.32 -14.96
N ASN A 292 16.72 18.07 -15.35
CA ASN A 292 15.75 17.00 -15.24
C ASN A 292 15.61 16.59 -13.77
N ARG A 293 14.62 17.20 -13.10
CA ARG A 293 14.21 16.81 -11.74
C ARG A 293 13.16 15.70 -11.74
N GLY A 294 12.62 15.35 -12.90
CA GLY A 294 11.62 14.31 -13.08
C GLY A 294 12.27 12.96 -13.36
N GLY A 295 11.61 11.88 -12.93
CA GLY A 295 11.85 10.58 -13.52
C GLY A 295 10.64 10.20 -14.37
N SER A 296 10.83 9.34 -15.36
CA SER A 296 9.75 8.73 -16.12
C SER A 296 9.14 7.64 -15.25
N PRO A 297 7.89 7.81 -14.74
CA PRO A 297 7.25 6.76 -14.00
C PRO A 297 6.76 5.68 -14.96
N HIS A 298 6.81 4.43 -14.52
CA HIS A 298 6.05 3.34 -15.14
C HIS A 298 5.44 2.44 -14.07
N GLY A 299 4.48 1.62 -14.51
CA GLY A 299 3.96 0.49 -13.75
C GLY A 299 3.70 -0.64 -14.73
N PHE A 300 4.53 -1.67 -14.68
CA PHE A 300 4.38 -2.86 -15.51
C PHE A 300 3.63 -3.95 -14.75
N VAL A 301 3.04 -4.86 -15.51
CA VAL A 301 2.59 -6.15 -15.00
C VAL A 301 3.50 -7.22 -15.60
N TRP A 302 4.22 -7.90 -14.73
CA TRP A 302 5.12 -8.99 -15.07
C TRP A 302 4.38 -10.31 -14.94
N VAL A 303 4.63 -11.21 -15.89
CA VAL A 303 4.07 -12.57 -15.87
C VAL A 303 5.20 -13.54 -15.59
N PHE A 304 5.14 -14.23 -14.44
CA PHE A 304 6.06 -15.29 -14.09
C PHE A 304 5.34 -16.64 -14.20
N LEU A 305 5.64 -17.37 -15.27
CA LEU A 305 5.07 -18.69 -15.51
C LEU A 305 5.74 -19.74 -14.60
N ARG A 306 4.93 -20.46 -13.83
CA ARG A 306 5.39 -21.48 -12.91
C ARG A 306 5.82 -22.73 -13.66
N GLN A 307 7.12 -22.97 -13.65
CA GLN A 307 7.69 -24.15 -14.28
C GLN A 307 7.32 -25.43 -13.49
N PRO A 308 7.15 -26.58 -14.18
CA PRO A 308 7.03 -27.86 -13.51
C PRO A 308 8.21 -28.09 -12.57
N THR A 309 7.97 -28.67 -11.39
CA THR A 309 9.06 -29.15 -10.55
C THR A 309 9.85 -30.18 -11.34
N ALA A 310 11.14 -29.92 -11.57
CA ALA A 310 12.01 -30.88 -12.23
C ALA A 310 11.95 -32.18 -11.41
N LYS A 311 11.57 -33.30 -12.05
CA LYS A 311 11.71 -34.61 -11.41
C LYS A 311 13.14 -34.72 -10.90
N PRO A 312 13.37 -35.10 -9.63
CA PRO A 312 14.72 -35.35 -9.17
C PRO A 312 15.36 -36.33 -10.14
N ALA A 313 16.55 -35.98 -10.64
CA ALA A 313 17.31 -36.84 -11.53
C ALA A 313 17.36 -38.23 -10.88
N ALA A 314 16.89 -39.26 -11.60
CA ALA A 314 16.95 -40.61 -11.11
C ALA A 314 18.40 -40.87 -10.70
N ALA A 315 18.61 -41.21 -9.42
CA ALA A 315 19.92 -41.61 -8.94
C ALA A 315 20.35 -42.83 -9.76
N ASN A 316 21.37 -42.65 -10.60
CA ASN A 316 22.05 -43.73 -11.31
C ASN A 316 22.92 -44.53 -10.34
#